data_AF-A0A0S2M1F4-F1
#
_entry.id   AF-A0A0S2M1F4-F1
#
_cell.length_a   1.000
_cell.length_b   1.000
_cell.length_c   1.000
_cell.angle_alpha   90.00
_cell.angle_beta   90.00
_cell.angle_gamma   90.00
#
_symmetry.space_group_name_H-M   'P 1'
#
loop_
_entity.id
_entity.type
_entity.pdbx_description
1 polymer ?
#
loop_
_entity_poly.entity_id
_entity_poly.type
_entity_poly.pdbx_seq_one_letter_code
_entity_poly.pdbx_strand_id
1 'polypeptide(L)' 'MHHVDLGMGYTPSDWPDDYVAWDLSELLAAVPERLESPADRRSFMAWLAGRGPLDASTALSPW' A
#
# COMPACT_ATOMS: atom_id res chain seq x y z
N MET A 1 2.88 -11.71 4.74
CA MET A 1 1.91 -12.03 3.67
C MET A 1 1.34 -13.45 3.73
N HIS A 2 2.09 -14.52 3.40
CA HIS A 2 1.53 -15.86 3.12
C HIS A 2 0.62 -16.48 4.21
N HIS A 3 0.91 -16.29 5.49
CA HIS A 3 0.06 -16.80 6.57
C HIS A 3 -1.31 -16.14 6.66
N VAL A 4 -1.44 -14.88 6.20
CA VAL A 4 -2.73 -14.19 6.08
C VAL A 4 -3.55 -14.81 4.96
N ASP A 5 -2.92 -15.12 3.84
CA ASP A 5 -3.59 -15.71 2.67
C ASP A 5 -4.17 -17.10 2.96
N LEU A 6 -3.59 -17.81 3.93
CA LEU A 6 -4.05 -19.13 4.35
C LEU A 6 -5.31 -19.10 5.25
N GLY A 7 -5.75 -17.91 5.69
CA GLY A 7 -7.01 -17.74 6.43
C GLY A 7 -7.05 -18.41 7.80
N MET A 8 -5.91 -18.78 8.38
CA MET A 8 -5.81 -19.54 9.63
C MET A 8 -5.80 -18.64 10.88
N GLY A 9 -6.58 -17.55 10.87
CA GLY A 9 -6.68 -16.61 11.98
C GLY A 9 -5.47 -15.68 12.17
N TYR A 10 -4.44 -15.83 11.35
CA TYR A 10 -3.34 -14.87 11.26
C TYR A 10 -3.76 -13.72 10.35
N THR A 11 -3.70 -12.50 10.87
CA THR A 11 -4.23 -11.29 10.25
C THR A 11 -3.11 -10.26 10.06
N PRO A 12 -3.31 -9.19 9.26
CA PRO A 12 -2.33 -8.12 9.17
C PRO A 12 -1.97 -7.48 10.52
N SER A 13 -2.87 -7.50 11.51
CA SER A 13 -2.57 -7.02 12.86
C SER A 13 -1.59 -7.89 13.64
N ASP A 14 -1.31 -9.11 13.16
CA ASP A 14 -0.36 -10.04 13.78
C ASP A 14 1.04 -9.95 13.15
N TRP A 15 1.26 -9.02 12.21
CA TRP A 15 2.56 -8.82 11.58
C TRP A 15 3.57 -8.21 12.54
N PRO A 16 4.78 -8.77 12.66
CA PRO A 16 5.84 -8.17 13.46
C PRO A 16 6.23 -6.78 12.96
N ASP A 17 6.48 -5.84 13.86
CA ASP A 17 6.85 -4.46 13.50
C ASP A 17 8.06 -4.39 12.56
N ASP A 18 9.09 -5.21 12.80
CA ASP A 18 10.30 -5.26 11.95
C ASP A 18 9.97 -5.71 10.53
N TYR A 19 9.03 -6.66 10.38
CA TYR A 19 8.58 -7.12 9.07
C TYR A 19 7.80 -6.02 8.36
N VAL A 20 6.88 -5.35 9.06
CA VAL A 20 6.11 -4.23 8.51
C VAL A 20 7.04 -3.10 8.09
N ALA A 21 8.03 -2.73 8.90
CA ALA A 21 8.96 -1.66 8.60
C ALA A 21 9.77 -1.92 7.33
N TRP A 22 10.26 -3.15 7.15
CA TRP A 22 11.01 -3.55 5.96
C TRP A 22 10.11 -3.64 4.72
N ASP A 23 9.02 -4.39 4.79
CA ASP A 23 8.18 -4.67 3.61
C ASP A 23 7.42 -3.40 3.15
N LEU A 24 7.01 -2.53 4.08
CA LEU A 24 6.38 -1.26 3.75
C LEU A 24 7.30 -0.35 2.93
N SER A 25 8.60 -0.29 3.24
CA SER A 25 9.52 0.55 2.49
C SER A 25 9.70 0.06 1.05
N GLU A 26 9.83 -1.26 0.87
CA GLU A 26 9.94 -1.89 -0.44
C GLU A 26 8.66 -1.67 -1.27
N LEU A 27 7.48 -1.88 -0.67
CA LEU A 27 6.20 -1.68 -1.35
C LEU A 27 5.98 -0.21 -1.75
N LEU A 28 6.30 0.75 -0.87
CA LEU A 28 6.18 2.18 -1.19
C LEU A 28 7.10 2.61 -2.33
N ALA A 29 8.29 2.04 -2.43
CA ALA A 29 9.21 2.31 -3.54
C ALA A 29 8.65 1.89 -4.90
N ALA A 30 7.83 0.83 -4.94
CA ALA A 30 7.21 0.32 -6.17
C ALA A 30 5.89 1.01 -6.55
N VAL A 31 5.28 1.79 -5.66
CA VAL A 31 3.99 2.47 -5.91
C VAL A 31 3.99 3.33 -7.19
N PRO A 32 5.01 4.16 -7.50
CA PRO A 32 4.99 5.03 -8.67
C PRO A 32 4.81 4.29 -10.00
N GLU A 33 5.30 3.05 -10.10
CA GLU A 33 5.21 2.20 -11.29
C GLU A 33 3.82 1.57 -11.45
N ARG A 34 3.06 1.50 -10.35
CA ARG A 34 1.74 0.85 -10.26
C ARG A 34 0.56 1.83 -10.27
N LEU A 35 0.86 3.13 -10.32
CA LEU A 35 -0.13 4.20 -10.50
C LEU A 35 -0.25 4.52 -11.99
N GLU A 36 -1.32 3.98 -12.59
CA GLU A 36 -1.55 3.99 -14.04
C GLU A 36 -1.81 5.41 -14.59
N SER A 37 -2.56 6.23 -13.86
CA SER A 37 -2.95 7.56 -14.32
C SER A 37 -2.18 8.69 -13.60
N PRO A 38 -1.92 9.82 -14.30
CA PRO A 38 -1.42 11.03 -13.64
C PRO A 38 -2.35 11.60 -12.57
N ALA A 39 -3.66 11.28 -12.60
CA ALA A 39 -4.61 11.72 -11.58
C ALA A 39 -4.38 10.94 -10.27
N ASP A 40 -4.21 9.62 -10.37
CA ASP A 40 -3.92 8.75 -9.21
C ASP A 40 -2.62 9.15 -8.52
N ARG A 41 -1.59 9.49 -9.30
CA ARG A 41 -0.32 9.99 -8.75
C ARG A 41 -0.48 11.26 -7.92
N ARG A 42 -1.32 12.20 -8.37
CA ARG A 42 -1.57 13.45 -7.63
C ARG A 42 -2.42 13.20 -6.38
N SER A 43 -3.45 12.36 -6.50
CA SER A 43 -4.31 11.94 -5.38
C SER A 43 -3.47 11.25 -4.30
N PHE A 44 -2.69 10.24 -4.69
CA PHE A 44 -1.79 9.50 -3.78
C PHE A 44 -0.75 10.41 -3.13
N MET A 45 -0.11 11.31 -3.88
CA MET A 45 0.84 12.27 -3.33
C MET A 45 0.20 13.25 -2.35
N ALA A 46 -0.99 13.79 -2.68
CA ALA A 46 -1.71 14.70 -1.79
C ALA A 46 -2.09 14.02 -0.48
N TRP A 47 -2.55 12.77 -0.55
CA TRP A 47 -2.84 11.95 0.63
C TRP A 47 -1.59 11.68 1.48
N LEU A 48 -0.49 11.24 0.85
CA LEU A 48 0.76 10.97 1.53
C LEU A 48 1.33 12.22 2.23
N ALA A 49 1.13 13.39 1.63
CA ALA A 49 1.53 14.68 2.20
C ALA A 49 0.57 15.25 3.26
N GLY A 50 -0.52 14.53 3.60
CA GLY A 50 -1.54 14.98 4.55
C GLY A 50 -2.38 16.16 4.04
N ARG A 51 -2.52 16.31 2.72
CA ARG A 51 -3.19 17.44 2.04
C ARG A 51 -4.56 17.10 1.45
N GLY A 52 -5.06 15.89 1.71
CA GLY A 52 -6.39 15.46 1.29
C GLY A 52 -6.62 13.97 1.54
N PRO A 53 -7.86 13.48 1.39
CA PRO A 53 -8.13 12.05 1.39
C PRO A 53 -7.57 11.40 0.12
N LEU A 54 -7.26 10.09 0.21
CA LEU A 54 -7.05 9.27 -0.97
C LEU A 54 -8.39 9.01 -1.64
N ASP A 55 -8.48 9.23 -2.95
CA ASP A 55 -9.67 8.86 -3.72
C ASP A 55 -9.94 7.35 -3.60
N ALA A 56 -11.19 6.97 -3.32
CA ALA A 56 -11.59 5.58 -3.21
C ALA A 56 -11.43 4.79 -4.53
N SER A 57 -11.36 5.48 -5.67
CA SER A 57 -11.06 4.84 -6.96
C SER A 57 -9.57 4.69 -7.24
N THR A 58 -8.67 5.29 -6.45
CA THR A 58 -7.23 5.12 -6.64
C THR A 58 -6.83 3.69 -6.31
N ALA A 59 -6.38 2.96 -7.33
CA ALA A 59 -5.94 1.58 -7.22
C ALA A 59 -4.49 1.44 -7.69
N LEU A 60 -3.79 0.45 -7.14
CA LEU A 60 -2.48 0.01 -7.62
C LEU A 60 -2.69 -1.18 -8.56
N SER A 61 -2.04 -1.18 -9.72
CA SER A 61 -2.00 -2.36 -10.61
C SER A 61 -1.48 -3.58 -9.84
N PRO A 62 -1.91 -4.82 -10.15
CA PRO A 62 -1.46 -6.03 -9.44
C PRO A 62 0.04 -6.27 -9.58
N TRP A 63 0.59 -7.08 -8.65
CA TRP A 63 1.93 -7.67 -8.76
C TRP A 63 1.92 -8.86 -9.73
#